data_AF-A0A8T3TEU6-F1
#
_entry.id   AF-A0A8T3TEU6-F1
#
_cell.length_a   1.000
_cell.length_b   1.000
_cell.length_c   1.000
_cell.angle_alpha   90.00
_cell.angle_beta   90.00
_cell.angle_gamma   90.00
#
_symmetry.space_group_name_H-M   'P 1'
#
loop_
_entity.id
_entity.type
_entity.pdbx_description
1 polymer ?
#
loop_
_entity_poly.entity_id
_entity_poly.type
_entity_poly.pdbx_seq_one_letter_code
_entity_poly.pdbx_strand_id
1 'polypeptide(L)'
;MHWRSVIRKPLVDLGPYVPGSSAEDVRRRHGLSEVARLNWNEGLFGPLPGVLEEVATSLEDAWAYPERTYGELRERLAQWLGADVDQILLGHGIQALVLTLVAAFVEPGDRVVVPHPTYGLYAQACRAAGARIERVACPDLALDLDLMAEVARESAARLVFVCDPNNPTGLRLGGAEWAAFLDALPGGCVVVADEAYADYITPDERIDRLADVHGGRPVLVLR
;
A
#
# COMPACT_ATOMS: atom_id res chain seq x y z
N MET A 1 12.49 -9.83 -33.34
CA MET A 1 12.35 -10.33 -31.95
C MET A 1 11.15 -9.64 -31.33
N HIS A 2 10.18 -10.38 -30.77
CA HIS A 2 8.98 -9.79 -30.19
C HIS A 2 9.09 -9.87 -28.66
N TRP A 3 9.10 -8.73 -27.96
CA TRP A 3 9.28 -8.70 -26.50
C TRP A 3 8.34 -9.64 -25.73
N ARG A 4 7.12 -9.87 -26.24
CA ARG A 4 6.17 -10.84 -25.67
C ARG A 4 6.71 -12.28 -25.56
N SER A 5 7.69 -12.67 -26.37
CA SER A 5 8.27 -14.02 -26.34
C SER A 5 9.38 -14.19 -25.30
N VAL A 6 9.84 -13.11 -24.66
CA VAL A 6 10.98 -13.14 -23.71
C VAL A 6 10.65 -12.57 -22.33
N ILE A 7 9.47 -11.99 -22.14
CA ILE A 7 8.97 -11.56 -20.83
C ILE A 7 8.19 -12.66 -20.11
N ARG A 8 7.96 -12.49 -18.80
CA ARG A 8 7.16 -13.43 -17.99
C ARG A 8 5.73 -13.53 -18.55
N LYS A 9 5.20 -14.75 -18.64
CA LYS A 9 3.85 -15.03 -19.17
C LYS A 9 2.73 -14.17 -18.53
N PRO A 10 2.69 -13.96 -17.20
CA PRO A 10 1.63 -13.14 -16.59
C PRO A 10 1.61 -11.68 -17.10
N LEU A 11 2.72 -11.15 -17.60
CA LEU A 11 2.81 -9.80 -18.15
C LEU A 11 2.24 -9.68 -19.57
N VAL A 12 2.03 -10.80 -20.28
CA VAL A 12 1.53 -10.78 -21.67
C VAL A 12 0.07 -10.34 -21.72
N ASP A 13 -0.72 -10.74 -20.73
CA ASP A 13 -2.17 -10.50 -20.65
C ASP A 13 -2.52 -9.30 -19.74
N LEU A 14 -1.51 -8.66 -19.14
CA LEU A 14 -1.71 -7.44 -18.37
C LEU A 14 -1.97 -6.26 -19.32
N GLY A 15 -3.12 -5.61 -19.14
CA GLY A 15 -3.47 -4.40 -19.88
C GLY A 15 -2.48 -3.26 -19.59
N PRO A 16 -2.26 -2.34 -20.56
CA PRO A 16 -1.37 -1.21 -20.34
C PRO A 16 -1.90 -0.30 -19.22
N TYR A 17 -0.99 0.26 -18.45
CA TYR A 17 -1.33 1.35 -17.54
C TYR A 17 -1.78 2.57 -18.36
N VAL A 18 -2.96 3.09 -18.04
CA VAL A 18 -3.48 4.32 -18.63
C VAL A 18 -3.27 5.44 -17.62
N PRO A 19 -2.23 6.28 -17.78
CA PRO A 19 -2.03 7.42 -16.89
C PRO A 19 -3.23 8.37 -16.97
N GLY A 20 -3.59 8.96 -15.83
CA GLY A 20 -4.58 10.04 -15.80
C GLY A 20 -4.11 11.25 -16.61
N SER A 21 -5.06 12.03 -17.14
CA SER A 21 -4.73 13.26 -17.87
C SER A 21 -4.05 14.28 -16.97
N SER A 22 -3.06 15.01 -17.51
CA SER A 22 -2.46 16.15 -16.82
C SER A 22 -3.45 17.31 -16.71
N ALA A 23 -3.24 18.23 -15.77
CA ALA A 23 -4.06 19.45 -15.68
C ALA A 23 -3.97 20.29 -16.97
N GLU A 24 -2.82 20.31 -17.63
CA GLU A 24 -2.63 20.99 -18.90
C GLU A 24 -3.44 20.35 -20.03
N ASP A 25 -3.46 19.01 -20.09
CA ASP A 25 -4.28 18.26 -21.05
C ASP A 25 -5.76 18.56 -20.86
N VAL A 26 -6.23 18.59 -19.61
CA VAL A 26 -7.62 18.91 -19.28
C VAL A 26 -7.94 20.36 -19.68
N ARG A 27 -7.08 21.33 -19.34
CA ARG A 27 -7.27 22.75 -19.74
C ARG A 27 -7.39 22.89 -21.25
N ARG A 28 -6.44 22.33 -21.99
CA ARG A 28 -6.40 22.40 -23.46
C ARG A 28 -7.61 21.70 -24.09
N ARG A 29 -7.97 20.51 -23.61
CA ARG A 29 -9.09 19.73 -24.16
C ARG A 29 -10.45 20.40 -23.97
N HIS A 30 -10.63 21.10 -22.85
CA HIS A 30 -11.91 21.68 -22.47
C HIS A 30 -11.97 23.21 -22.60
N GLY A 31 -10.90 23.85 -23.06
CA GLY A 31 -10.84 25.32 -23.19
C GLY A 31 -10.94 26.05 -21.85
N LEU A 32 -10.45 25.43 -20.77
CA LEU A 32 -10.55 25.99 -19.42
C LEU A 32 -9.35 26.88 -19.11
N SER A 33 -9.60 28.05 -18.54
CA SER A 33 -8.54 28.93 -18.01
C SER A 33 -7.91 28.37 -16.73
N GLU A 34 -8.69 27.66 -15.93
CA GLU A 34 -8.29 27.13 -14.64
C GLU A 34 -8.77 25.68 -14.45
N VAL A 35 -7.98 24.90 -13.71
CA VAL A 35 -8.31 23.52 -13.32
C VAL A 35 -7.81 23.31 -11.90
N ALA A 36 -8.70 22.89 -11.01
CA ALA A 36 -8.36 22.39 -9.68
C ALA A 36 -8.13 20.88 -9.74
N ARG A 37 -7.00 20.41 -9.20
CA ARG A 37 -6.65 18.98 -9.14
C ARG A 37 -7.12 18.39 -7.82
N LEU A 38 -8.10 17.50 -7.85
CA LEU A 38 -8.71 16.87 -6.67
C LEU A 38 -8.89 15.34 -6.84
N ASN A 39 -8.02 14.70 -7.62
CA ASN A 39 -8.23 13.33 -8.09
C ASN A 39 -7.07 12.34 -7.84
N TRP A 40 -6.00 12.79 -7.17
CA TRP A 40 -4.82 11.96 -6.86
C TRP A 40 -4.54 11.84 -5.36
N ASN A 41 -5.41 12.37 -4.49
CA ASN A 41 -5.24 12.42 -3.04
C ASN A 41 -3.92 13.11 -2.61
N GLU A 42 -3.44 14.08 -3.39
CA GLU A 42 -2.27 14.90 -3.07
C GLU A 42 -2.57 15.82 -1.87
N GLY A 43 -1.53 16.12 -1.07
CA GLY A 43 -1.64 17.10 0.01
C GLY A 43 -1.95 18.50 -0.54
N LEU A 44 -3.11 19.06 -0.16
CA LEU A 44 -3.60 20.34 -0.70
C LEU A 44 -2.79 21.56 -0.24
N PHE A 45 -2.07 21.44 0.87
CA PHE A 45 -1.41 22.58 1.54
C PHE A 45 0.11 22.62 1.30
N GLY A 46 0.64 21.72 0.50
CA GLY A 46 2.08 21.55 0.31
C GLY A 46 2.78 20.93 1.53
N PRO A 47 4.13 20.88 1.51
CA PRO A 47 4.91 20.36 2.62
C PRO A 47 4.77 21.17 3.91
N LEU A 48 5.15 20.57 5.04
CA LEU A 48 5.22 21.26 6.32
C LEU A 48 6.23 22.43 6.31
N PRO A 49 6.07 23.44 7.18
CA PRO A 49 7.05 24.51 7.33
C PRO A 49 8.47 23.97 7.53
N GLY A 50 9.47 24.59 6.91
CA GLY A 50 10.88 24.13 6.98
C GLY A 50 11.26 23.09 5.94
N VAL A 51 10.33 22.27 5.45
CA VAL A 51 10.67 21.15 4.54
C VAL A 51 11.24 21.63 3.21
N LEU A 52 10.67 22.69 2.62
CA LEU A 52 11.16 23.21 1.35
C LEU A 52 12.56 23.84 1.47
N GLU A 53 12.84 24.50 2.59
CA GLU A 53 14.14 25.08 2.88
C GLU A 53 15.20 23.99 3.08
N GLU A 54 14.89 22.98 3.89
CA GLU A 54 15.79 21.85 4.13
C GLU A 54 16.08 21.05 2.85
N VAL A 55 15.04 20.78 2.04
CA VAL A 55 15.21 20.12 0.74
C VAL A 55 16.11 20.96 -0.16
N ALA A 56 15.90 22.27 -0.24
CA ALA A 56 16.74 23.14 -1.06
C ALA A 56 18.21 23.11 -0.63
N THR A 57 18.49 23.11 0.67
CA THR A 57 19.86 22.96 1.21
C THR A 57 20.47 21.60 0.85
N SER A 58 19.69 20.50 0.98
CA SER A 58 20.15 19.14 0.69
C SER A 58 20.50 18.89 -0.79
N LEU A 59 20.05 19.74 -1.72
CA LEU A 59 20.33 19.59 -3.15
C LEU A 59 21.81 19.73 -3.50
N GLU A 60 22.60 20.41 -2.66
CA GLU A 60 24.06 20.51 -2.84
C GLU A 60 24.75 19.14 -2.82
N ASP A 61 24.17 18.18 -2.10
CA ASP A 61 24.69 16.82 -1.95
C ASP A 61 23.96 15.78 -2.83
N ALA A 62 22.99 16.20 -3.66
CA ALA A 62 22.17 15.29 -4.47
C ALA A 62 22.95 14.50 -5.54
N TRP A 63 24.21 14.86 -5.79
CA TRP A 63 25.12 14.12 -6.68
C TRP A 63 25.74 12.88 -6.01
N ALA A 64 25.70 12.81 -4.68
CA ALA A 64 26.24 11.70 -3.91
C ALA A 64 25.18 10.61 -3.70
N TYR A 65 25.64 9.36 -3.59
CA TYR A 65 24.75 8.30 -3.10
C TYR A 65 24.40 8.58 -1.64
N PRO A 66 23.14 8.39 -1.24
CA PRO A 66 22.78 8.46 0.16
C PRO A 66 23.51 7.38 0.95
N GLU A 67 23.66 7.57 2.26
CA GLU A 67 24.18 6.53 3.14
C GLU A 67 23.37 5.23 2.95
N ARG A 68 24.08 4.09 2.84
CA ARG A 68 23.50 2.81 2.38
C ARG A 68 22.27 2.33 3.18
N THR A 69 22.08 2.83 4.39
CA THR A 69 21.04 2.36 5.32
C THR A 69 20.07 3.44 5.78
N TYR A 70 20.26 4.71 5.39
CA TYR A 70 19.46 5.85 5.87
C TYR A 70 19.25 5.80 7.41
N GLY A 71 20.33 5.56 8.15
CA GLY A 71 20.28 5.21 9.57
C GLY A 71 19.48 6.21 10.41
N GLU A 72 19.79 7.50 10.28
CA GLU A 72 19.11 8.56 11.02
C GLU A 72 17.59 8.58 10.75
N LEU A 73 17.17 8.44 9.48
CA LEU A 73 15.75 8.42 9.12
C LEU A 73 15.04 7.21 9.76
N ARG A 74 15.65 6.03 9.71
CA ARG A 74 15.09 4.83 10.32
C ARG A 74 14.96 4.97 11.84
N GLU A 75 15.98 5.51 12.50
CA GLU A 75 15.97 5.76 13.95
C GLU A 75 14.86 6.74 14.35
N ARG A 76 14.72 7.86 13.62
CA ARG A 76 13.67 8.85 13.88
C ARG A 76 12.27 8.27 13.66
N LEU A 77 12.07 7.49 12.60
CA LEU A 77 10.79 6.82 12.34
C LEU A 77 10.48 5.76 13.39
N ALA A 78 11.47 4.95 13.77
CA ALA A 78 11.34 3.96 14.84
C ALA A 78 10.91 4.62 16.15
N GLN A 79 11.56 5.72 16.53
CA GLN A 79 11.19 6.50 17.72
C GLN A 79 9.78 7.08 17.63
N TRP A 80 9.42 7.66 16.48
CA TRP A 80 8.10 8.26 16.28
C TRP A 80 6.97 7.23 16.31
N LEU A 81 7.20 6.04 15.75
CA LEU A 81 6.25 4.94 15.69
C LEU A 81 6.23 4.08 16.97
N GLY A 82 7.28 4.16 17.80
CA GLY A 82 7.46 3.27 18.95
C GLY A 82 7.80 1.83 18.54
N ALA A 83 8.55 1.66 17.44
CA ALA A 83 8.99 0.36 16.91
C ALA A 83 10.52 0.19 17.05
N ASP A 84 11.02 -1.03 16.86
CA ASP A 84 12.46 -1.28 16.75
C ASP A 84 12.99 -0.82 15.39
N VAL A 85 14.20 -0.27 15.35
CA VAL A 85 14.82 0.21 14.09
C VAL A 85 14.96 -0.89 13.04
N ASP A 86 15.16 -2.14 13.48
CA ASP A 86 15.26 -3.32 12.62
C ASP A 86 13.92 -3.75 12.01
N GLN A 87 12.80 -3.24 12.54
CA GLN A 87 11.46 -3.42 11.97
C GLN A 87 11.11 -2.35 10.93
N ILE A 88 11.94 -1.31 10.77
CA ILE A 88 11.73 -0.23 9.80
C ILE A 88 12.42 -0.56 8.47
N LEU A 89 11.61 -0.80 7.45
CA LEU A 89 12.04 -0.88 6.05
C LEU A 89 11.62 0.40 5.31
N LEU A 90 12.58 1.05 4.66
CA LEU A 90 12.29 2.21 3.82
C LEU A 90 12.01 1.79 2.37
N GLY A 91 11.09 2.51 1.73
CA GLY A 91 10.79 2.37 0.31
C GLY A 91 10.53 3.71 -0.35
N HIS A 92 10.55 3.73 -1.68
CA HIS A 92 10.22 4.91 -2.49
C HIS A 92 8.70 5.08 -2.60
N GLY A 93 8.06 5.22 -1.44
CA GLY A 93 6.61 5.21 -1.26
C GLY A 93 6.01 3.80 -1.20
N ILE A 94 4.75 3.75 -0.74
CA ILE A 94 3.98 2.52 -0.53
C ILE A 94 3.90 1.67 -1.81
N GLN A 95 3.83 2.29 -3.00
CA GLN A 95 3.81 1.56 -4.26
C GLN A 95 5.06 0.68 -4.45
N ALA A 96 6.24 1.22 -4.14
CA ALA A 96 7.48 0.45 -4.22
C ALA A 96 7.52 -0.66 -3.16
N LEU A 97 7.02 -0.38 -1.95
CA LEU A 97 6.92 -1.38 -0.88
C LEU A 97 5.97 -2.53 -1.28
N VAL A 98 4.81 -2.25 -1.87
CA VAL A 98 3.91 -3.30 -2.38
C VAL A 98 4.64 -4.20 -3.40
N LEU A 99 5.40 -3.63 -4.33
CA LEU A 99 6.18 -4.41 -5.29
C LEU A 99 7.26 -5.25 -4.61
N THR A 100 7.97 -4.68 -3.62
CA THR A 100 8.97 -5.40 -2.82
C THR A 100 8.35 -6.54 -2.03
N LEU A 101 7.20 -6.32 -1.39
CA LEU A 101 6.48 -7.35 -0.64
C LEU A 101 6.00 -8.47 -1.54
N VAL A 102 5.41 -8.15 -2.69
CA VAL A 102 5.00 -9.17 -3.67
C VAL A 102 6.22 -9.97 -4.13
N ALA A 103 7.33 -9.32 -4.44
CA ALA A 103 8.56 -10.01 -4.85
C ALA A 103 9.15 -10.90 -3.74
N ALA A 104 8.95 -10.56 -2.46
CA ALA A 104 9.48 -11.31 -1.32
C ALA A 104 8.58 -12.48 -0.89
N PHE A 105 7.26 -12.35 -1.02
CA PHE A 105 6.31 -13.30 -0.43
C PHE A 105 5.52 -14.16 -1.42
N VAL A 106 5.44 -13.76 -2.70
CA VAL A 106 4.50 -14.34 -3.66
C VAL A 106 5.22 -15.13 -4.75
N GLU A 107 4.86 -16.40 -4.87
CA GLU A 107 5.27 -17.29 -5.95
C GLU A 107 4.17 -17.45 -7.01
N PRO A 108 4.52 -17.83 -8.25
CA PRO A 108 3.52 -18.14 -9.28
C PRO A 108 2.54 -19.23 -8.82
N GLY A 109 1.25 -18.94 -8.87
CA GLY A 109 0.19 -19.85 -8.46
C GLY A 109 -0.33 -19.63 -7.04
N ASP A 110 0.40 -18.89 -6.19
CA ASP A 110 -0.08 -18.49 -4.86
C ASP A 110 -1.41 -17.74 -4.94
N ARG A 111 -2.23 -17.89 -3.91
CA ARG A 111 -3.51 -17.20 -3.78
C ARG A 111 -3.38 -15.99 -2.88
N VAL A 112 -3.93 -14.87 -3.31
CA VAL A 112 -3.86 -13.59 -2.59
C VAL A 112 -5.26 -13.00 -2.49
N VAL A 113 -5.71 -12.69 -1.27
CA VAL A 113 -6.99 -12.06 -1.02
C VAL A 113 -6.86 -10.55 -1.16
N VAL A 114 -7.67 -9.96 -2.03
CA VAL A 114 -7.74 -8.51 -2.24
C VAL A 114 -9.21 -8.08 -2.26
N PRO A 115 -9.65 -7.17 -1.38
CA PRO A 115 -11.02 -6.65 -1.39
C PRO A 115 -11.32 -5.83 -2.66
N HIS A 116 -12.59 -5.61 -2.98
CA HIS A 116 -13.01 -4.84 -4.14
C HIS A 116 -14.32 -4.08 -3.90
N PRO A 117 -14.33 -2.73 -4.06
CA PRO A 117 -13.20 -1.88 -4.47
C PRO A 117 -12.14 -1.63 -3.37
N THR A 118 -10.88 -1.60 -3.78
CA THR A 118 -9.73 -1.16 -2.98
C THR A 118 -8.62 -0.64 -3.91
N TYR A 119 -7.45 -0.28 -3.38
CA TYR A 119 -6.31 0.21 -4.15
C TYR A 119 -5.85 -0.82 -5.19
N GLY A 120 -5.87 -0.42 -6.47
CA GLY A 120 -5.73 -1.35 -7.59
C GLY A 120 -4.37 -2.02 -7.72
N LEU A 121 -3.30 -1.41 -7.18
CA LEU A 121 -1.94 -1.89 -7.34
C LEU A 121 -1.72 -3.26 -6.69
N TYR A 122 -2.39 -3.58 -5.58
CA TYR A 122 -2.22 -4.87 -4.90
C TYR A 122 -2.48 -6.05 -5.86
N ALA A 123 -3.66 -6.04 -6.49
CA ALA A 123 -4.03 -7.08 -7.44
C ALA A 123 -3.17 -7.06 -8.71
N GLN A 124 -2.75 -5.87 -9.18
CA GLN A 124 -1.91 -5.74 -10.37
C GLN A 124 -0.50 -6.33 -10.14
N ALA A 125 0.13 -5.96 -9.03
CA ALA A 125 1.46 -6.44 -8.64
C ALA A 125 1.46 -7.97 -8.44
N CYS A 126 0.50 -8.51 -7.70
CA CYS A 126 0.39 -9.95 -7.48
C CYS A 126 0.13 -10.72 -8.79
N ARG A 127 -0.72 -10.21 -9.69
CA ARG A 127 -0.92 -10.81 -11.02
C ARG A 127 0.36 -10.79 -11.85
N ALA A 128 1.11 -9.68 -11.82
CA ALA A 128 2.40 -9.59 -12.51
C ALA A 128 3.41 -10.62 -12.00
N ALA A 129 3.36 -10.98 -10.71
CA ALA A 129 4.14 -12.06 -10.12
C ALA A 129 3.62 -13.47 -10.45
N GLY A 130 2.41 -13.60 -11.00
CA GLY A 130 1.79 -14.89 -11.37
C GLY A 130 0.84 -15.46 -10.32
N ALA A 131 0.42 -14.67 -9.33
CA ALA A 131 -0.56 -15.08 -8.33
C ALA A 131 -1.99 -15.14 -8.88
N ARG A 132 -2.83 -15.92 -8.20
CA ARG A 132 -4.29 -15.93 -8.35
C ARG A 132 -4.90 -14.97 -7.33
N ILE A 133 -5.73 -14.04 -7.81
CA ILE A 133 -6.37 -13.05 -6.94
C ILE A 133 -7.75 -13.54 -6.55
N GLU A 134 -7.94 -13.77 -5.26
CA GLU A 134 -9.24 -14.01 -4.65
C GLU A 134 -9.85 -12.66 -4.31
N ARG A 135 -10.81 -12.22 -5.14
CA ARG A 135 -11.48 -10.94 -4.96
C ARG A 135 -12.66 -11.08 -4.03
N VAL A 136 -12.68 -10.28 -2.97
CA VAL A 136 -13.79 -10.23 -2.01
C VAL A 136 -14.56 -8.93 -2.22
N ALA A 137 -15.88 -9.00 -2.35
CA ALA A 137 -16.70 -7.80 -2.55
C ALA A 137 -16.77 -6.99 -1.24
N CYS A 138 -16.81 -5.67 -1.36
CA CYS A 138 -17.04 -4.75 -0.25
C CYS A 138 -18.52 -4.32 -0.23
N PRO A 139 -19.42 -5.03 0.48
CA PRO A 139 -20.82 -4.62 0.59
C PRO A 139 -20.91 -3.25 1.27
N ASP A 140 -21.81 -2.40 0.78
CA ASP A 140 -21.96 -1.01 1.25
C ASP A 140 -20.64 -0.22 1.33
N LEU A 141 -19.68 -0.56 0.44
CA LEU A 141 -18.34 0.01 0.35
C LEU A 141 -17.41 -0.31 1.54
N ALA A 142 -17.83 -1.15 2.48
CA ALA A 142 -17.07 -1.57 3.65
C ALA A 142 -16.32 -2.87 3.40
N LEU A 143 -15.15 -3.04 4.04
CA LEU A 143 -14.42 -4.29 3.98
C LEU A 143 -15.18 -5.37 4.76
N ASP A 144 -15.43 -6.50 4.13
CA ASP A 144 -16.03 -7.67 4.79
C ASP A 144 -14.91 -8.57 5.33
N LEU A 145 -14.43 -8.27 6.54
CA LEU A 145 -13.30 -8.99 7.12
C LEU A 145 -13.60 -10.47 7.39
N ASP A 146 -14.84 -10.80 7.74
CA ASP A 146 -15.26 -12.19 7.97
C ASP A 146 -15.18 -13.00 6.66
N LEU A 147 -15.72 -12.45 5.57
CA LEU A 147 -15.63 -13.08 4.25
C LEU A 147 -14.18 -13.11 3.74
N MET A 148 -13.38 -12.07 3.99
CA MET A 148 -11.97 -12.06 3.65
C MET A 148 -11.19 -13.17 4.37
N ALA A 149 -11.45 -13.39 5.65
CA ALA A 149 -10.84 -14.48 6.41
C ALA A 149 -11.33 -15.85 5.95
N GLU A 150 -12.62 -16.00 5.64
CA GLU A 150 -13.18 -17.22 5.06
C GLU A 150 -12.49 -17.59 3.74
N VAL A 151 -12.45 -16.65 2.79
CA VAL A 151 -11.80 -16.84 1.50
C VAL A 151 -10.30 -17.12 1.68
N ALA A 152 -9.63 -16.44 2.61
CA ALA A 152 -8.23 -16.72 2.92
C ALA A 152 -8.02 -18.18 3.37
N ARG A 153 -8.88 -18.69 4.26
CA ARG A 153 -8.82 -20.07 4.75
C ARG A 153 -9.09 -21.08 3.64
N GLU A 154 -10.17 -20.91 2.87
CA GLU A 154 -10.56 -21.85 1.81
C GLU A 154 -9.51 -21.96 0.70
N SER A 155 -8.85 -20.83 0.43
CA SER A 155 -7.84 -20.72 -0.62
C SER A 155 -6.43 -21.02 -0.14
N ALA A 156 -6.21 -21.17 1.18
CA ALA A 156 -4.89 -21.18 1.80
C ALA A 156 -4.04 -19.97 1.33
N ALA A 157 -4.62 -18.78 1.42
CA ALA A 157 -4.03 -17.56 0.89
C ALA A 157 -2.67 -17.25 1.51
N ARG A 158 -1.71 -16.88 0.65
CA ARG A 158 -0.37 -16.46 1.04
C ARG A 158 -0.36 -15.06 1.64
N LEU A 159 -1.10 -14.13 1.02
CA LEU A 159 -1.24 -12.74 1.45
C LEU A 159 -2.71 -12.34 1.51
N VAL A 160 -3.05 -11.44 2.44
CA VAL A 160 -4.29 -10.66 2.41
C VAL A 160 -3.93 -9.18 2.50
N PHE A 161 -4.44 -8.36 1.58
CA PHE A 161 -4.28 -6.91 1.63
C PHE A 161 -5.48 -6.26 2.33
N VAL A 162 -5.20 -5.37 3.27
CA VAL A 162 -6.19 -4.56 3.99
C VAL A 162 -5.75 -3.11 3.93
N CYS A 163 -6.54 -2.23 3.31
CA CYS A 163 -6.29 -0.79 3.30
C CYS A 163 -7.27 -0.12 4.25
N ASP A 164 -6.76 0.59 5.26
CA ASP A 164 -7.57 1.19 6.33
C ASP A 164 -6.98 2.53 6.79
N PRO A 165 -7.65 3.67 6.54
CA PRO A 165 -8.90 3.84 5.77
C PRO A 165 -8.78 3.35 4.33
N ASN A 166 -9.82 2.71 3.79
CA ASN A 166 -9.78 2.11 2.47
C ASN A 166 -9.78 3.17 1.35
N ASN A 167 -8.90 3.04 0.37
CA ASN A 167 -9.01 3.75 -0.91
C ASN A 167 -9.70 2.82 -1.93
N PRO A 168 -10.85 3.18 -2.53
CA PRO A 168 -11.36 4.54 -2.68
C PRO A 168 -12.52 4.92 -1.75
N THR A 169 -12.95 4.05 -0.84
CA THR A 169 -14.23 4.20 -0.15
C THR A 169 -14.19 5.14 1.06
N GLY A 170 -13.00 5.38 1.62
CA GLY A 170 -12.78 6.17 2.82
C GLY A 170 -13.26 5.52 4.12
N LEU A 171 -13.86 4.33 4.04
CA LEU A 171 -14.37 3.62 5.20
C LEU A 171 -13.23 3.01 6.02
N ARG A 172 -13.49 2.91 7.32
CA ARG A 172 -12.52 2.50 8.33
C ARG A 172 -12.95 1.23 9.03
N LEU A 173 -11.95 0.52 9.56
CA LEU A 173 -12.13 -0.61 10.44
C LEU A 173 -12.19 -0.19 11.91
N GLY A 174 -12.85 -1.00 12.73
CA GLY A 174 -12.81 -1.00 14.18
C GLY A 174 -11.78 -2.00 14.74
N GLY A 175 -11.22 -1.71 15.91
CA GLY A 175 -10.20 -2.57 16.52
C GLY A 175 -10.68 -3.98 16.86
N ALA A 176 -11.94 -4.15 17.25
CA ALA A 176 -12.49 -5.45 17.60
C ALA A 176 -12.64 -6.38 16.37
N GLU A 177 -13.11 -5.84 15.24
CA GLU A 177 -13.20 -6.62 13.99
C GLU A 177 -11.82 -6.92 13.42
N TRP A 178 -10.85 -6.01 13.55
CA TRP A 178 -9.47 -6.26 13.16
C TRP A 178 -8.84 -7.42 13.94
N ALA A 179 -9.00 -7.42 15.27
CA ALA A 179 -8.48 -8.49 16.12
C ALA A 179 -9.11 -9.85 15.76
N ALA A 180 -10.44 -9.90 15.61
CA ALA A 180 -11.16 -11.11 15.22
C ALA A 180 -10.75 -11.62 13.84
N PHE A 181 -10.56 -10.70 12.88
CA PHE A 181 -10.06 -11.01 11.54
C PHE A 181 -8.71 -11.69 11.59
N LEU A 182 -7.74 -11.12 12.31
CA LEU A 182 -6.41 -11.70 12.42
C LEU A 182 -6.42 -13.08 13.09
N ASP A 183 -7.34 -13.33 14.04
CA ASP A 183 -7.50 -14.63 14.70
C ASP A 183 -8.12 -15.70 13.78
N ALA A 184 -8.89 -15.28 12.78
CA ALA A 184 -9.58 -16.16 11.83
C ALA A 184 -8.73 -16.56 10.61
N LEU A 185 -7.54 -15.97 10.41
CA LEU A 185 -6.69 -16.23 9.26
C LEU A 185 -5.99 -17.60 9.34
N PRO A 186 -5.73 -18.27 8.20
CA PRO A 186 -5.02 -19.53 8.20
C PRO A 186 -3.53 -19.31 8.54
N GLY A 187 -2.91 -20.33 9.15
CA GLY A 187 -1.49 -20.31 9.45
C GLY A 187 -0.64 -20.08 8.19
N GLY A 188 0.34 -19.18 8.28
CA GLY A 188 1.24 -18.83 7.17
C GLY A 188 0.71 -17.76 6.22
N CYS A 189 -0.51 -17.26 6.43
CA CYS A 189 -1.03 -16.07 5.75
C CYS A 189 -0.41 -14.81 6.37
N VAL A 190 0.12 -13.93 5.53
CA VAL A 190 0.66 -12.63 5.96
C VAL A 190 -0.34 -11.53 5.61
N VAL A 191 -0.65 -10.67 6.57
CA VAL A 191 -1.50 -9.51 6.37
C VAL A 191 -0.65 -8.31 6.01
N VAL A 192 -0.98 -7.65 4.90
CA VAL A 192 -0.41 -6.37 4.52
C VAL A 192 -1.44 -5.29 4.84
N ALA A 193 -1.21 -4.57 5.94
CA ALA A 193 -2.04 -3.47 6.40
C ALA A 193 -1.51 -2.15 5.82
N ASP A 194 -2.25 -1.57 4.89
CA ASP A 194 -1.94 -0.29 4.27
C ASP A 194 -2.63 0.85 5.02
N GLU A 195 -1.80 1.66 5.69
CA GLU A 195 -2.18 2.80 6.52
C GLU A 195 -1.84 4.14 5.85
N ALA A 196 -1.82 4.20 4.51
CA ALA A 196 -1.56 5.43 3.74
C ALA A 196 -2.40 6.65 4.18
N TYR A 197 -3.58 6.40 4.76
CA TYR A 197 -4.49 7.45 5.24
C TYR A 197 -4.65 7.48 6.77
N ALA A 198 -3.85 6.72 7.53
CA ALA A 198 -3.99 6.66 8.98
C ALA A 198 -3.81 8.01 9.68
N ASP A 199 -3.01 8.92 9.10
CA ASP A 199 -2.81 10.25 9.68
C ASP A 199 -4.03 11.18 9.61
N TYR A 200 -5.05 10.81 8.81
CA TYR A 200 -6.35 11.49 8.78
C TYR A 200 -7.33 11.00 9.86
N ILE A 201 -6.98 9.94 10.60
CA ILE A 201 -7.77 9.43 11.72
C ILE A 201 -7.35 10.16 13.01
N THR A 202 -8.32 10.49 13.87
CA THR A 202 -8.06 10.98 15.24
C THR A 202 -7.19 9.96 16.00
N PRO A 203 -6.03 10.34 16.57
CA PRO A 203 -5.06 9.39 17.11
C PRO A 203 -5.60 8.30 18.04
N ASP A 204 -6.58 8.62 18.91
CA ASP A 204 -7.21 7.72 19.86
C ASP A 204 -8.19 6.71 19.23
N GLU A 205 -8.59 6.94 17.98
CA GLU A 205 -9.45 6.02 17.22
C GLU A 205 -8.66 5.12 16.25
N ARG A 206 -7.33 5.25 16.21
CA ARG A 206 -6.47 4.41 15.36
C ARG A 206 -6.33 3.02 15.96
N ILE A 207 -6.32 2.00 15.11
CA ILE A 207 -5.98 0.65 15.52
C ILE A 207 -4.46 0.59 15.71
N ASP A 208 -4.00 0.15 16.87
CA ASP A 208 -2.57 -0.08 17.11
C ASP A 208 -2.13 -1.41 16.47
N ARG A 209 -1.79 -1.34 15.18
CA ARG A 209 -1.28 -2.50 14.43
C ARG A 209 0.17 -2.83 14.75
N LEU A 210 0.92 -1.92 15.37
CA LEU A 210 2.28 -2.20 15.81
C LEU A 210 2.29 -3.14 17.01
N ALA A 211 1.26 -3.12 17.86
CA ALA A 211 1.05 -4.15 18.86
C ALA A 211 1.01 -5.56 18.27
N ASP A 212 0.40 -5.76 17.10
CA ASP A 212 0.37 -7.05 16.41
C ASP A 212 1.78 -7.45 15.89
N VAL A 213 2.52 -6.48 15.35
CA VAL A 213 3.91 -6.68 14.88
C VAL A 213 4.82 -7.07 16.06
N HIS A 214 4.75 -6.34 17.16
CA HIS A 214 5.51 -6.62 18.39
C HIS A 214 5.09 -7.97 19.02
N GLY A 215 3.82 -8.33 18.90
CA GLY A 215 3.29 -9.64 19.31
C GLY A 215 3.74 -10.80 18.42
N GLY A 216 4.50 -10.53 17.36
CA GLY A 216 5.01 -11.55 16.43
C GLY A 216 3.95 -12.11 15.49
N ARG A 217 2.83 -11.41 15.31
CA ARG A 217 1.83 -11.79 14.30
C ARG A 217 2.38 -11.53 12.90
N PRO A 218 1.96 -12.30 11.88
CA PRO A 218 2.43 -12.11 10.50
C PRO A 218 1.75 -10.89 9.85
N VAL A 219 2.01 -9.70 10.38
CA VAL A 219 1.47 -8.41 9.92
C VAL A 219 2.61 -7.53 9.42
N LEU A 220 2.41 -6.93 8.25
CA LEU A 220 3.29 -5.92 7.66
C LEU A 220 2.48 -4.64 7.51
N VAL A 221 2.95 -3.56 8.13
CA VAL A 221 2.28 -2.25 8.09
C VAL A 221 2.97 -1.37 7.06
N LEU A 222 2.21 -0.81 6.12
CA LEU A 222 2.67 0.20 5.16
C LEU A 222 2.22 1.57 5.65
N ARG A 223 3.19 2.48 5.85
CA ARG A 223 2.95 3.89 6.23
C ARG A 223 3.68 4.83 5.28
#